data_AF-A0A821MJS3-F1
#
_entry.id   AF-A0A821MJS3-F1
#
_cell.length_a   1.000
_cell.length_b   1.000
_cell.length_c   1.000
_cell.angle_alpha   90.00
_cell.angle_beta   90.00
_cell.angle_gamma   90.00
#
_symmetry.space_group_name_H-M   'P 1'
#
loop_
_entity.id
_entity.type
_entity.pdbx_description
1 polymer ?
#
loop_
_entity_poly.entity_id
_entity_poly.type
_entity_poly.pdbx_seq_one_letter_code
_entity_poly.pdbx_strand_id
1 'polypeptide(L)'
;MADKIKKFFQKKKADAKFKLAGPGHRLSESSISNQSVVKKESTVVKRSGLSEESKIAADAALARLQQKRDNPAFNTSLAAIKAQVKRELENEESHSKAEELVAPKVRQEIETELPGNFAASGVFFKCPIISNDILPRDEWKQNIKKFLYEQLEEERGLTACLLIQSCNNNREKIDTCVETLCKYLENIITYPEEEKYQKIRMSNRAFCDRVQPIEGALELLLAAGFVQQKMDNNGVEEDYLVFQKDNVPSIESLTTLIDALRSAEPIHLELDRNLQVLLPSQAATKVQLPPSFYALSMEEIKREQQLRAEAIEKSQMLRTKAMREKDELREMRKYKFAIIRIRFPDGILLQGTFSVYERYMEIHEFVQENLEHSGLPFILNTPTGHKLLIEEDANKTLIDLKLVPATVLNFAWHSNVIEEINNSPNKDVYLKPEVMVLVREM
;
A
#
# COMPACT_ATOMS: atom_id res chain seq x y z
N MET A 1 -24.25 1.95 -32.25
CA MET A 1 -23.55 3.06 -32.94
C MET A 1 -22.01 2.98 -32.78
N ALA A 2 -21.50 2.41 -31.67
CA ALA A 2 -20.07 2.27 -31.39
C ALA A 2 -19.28 1.34 -32.36
N ASP A 3 -19.88 0.25 -32.86
CA ASP A 3 -19.15 -0.67 -33.75
C ASP A 3 -18.88 -0.10 -35.15
N LYS A 4 -19.76 0.79 -35.63
CA LYS A 4 -19.54 1.50 -36.89
C LYS A 4 -18.37 2.49 -36.78
N ILE A 5 -18.21 3.11 -35.60
CA ILE A 5 -17.11 4.04 -35.31
C ILE A 5 -15.79 3.27 -35.16
N LYS A 6 -15.76 2.13 -34.46
CA LYS A 6 -14.56 1.26 -34.40
C LYS A 6 -14.12 0.77 -35.77
N LYS A 7 -15.05 0.33 -36.63
CA LYS A 7 -14.75 -0.07 -38.01
C LYS A 7 -14.24 1.10 -38.86
N PHE A 8 -14.74 2.31 -38.63
CA PHE A 8 -14.27 3.51 -39.32
C PHE A 8 -12.80 3.82 -38.98
N PHE A 9 -12.43 3.79 -37.70
CA PHE A 9 -11.04 4.03 -37.28
C PHE A 9 -10.08 2.93 -37.72
N GLN A 10 -10.51 1.66 -37.68
CA GLN A 10 -9.69 0.56 -38.20
C GLN A 10 -9.46 0.69 -39.71
N LYS A 11 -10.49 1.07 -40.48
CA LYS A 11 -10.36 1.29 -41.92
C LYS A 11 -9.42 2.46 -42.24
N LYS A 12 -9.52 3.59 -41.50
CA LYS A 12 -8.58 4.71 -41.65
C LYS A 12 -7.14 4.35 -41.30
N LYS A 13 -6.93 3.49 -40.29
CA LYS A 13 -5.60 3.06 -39.86
C LYS A 13 -4.96 2.12 -40.90
N ALA A 14 -5.76 1.28 -41.55
CA ALA A 14 -5.30 0.44 -42.67
C ALA A 14 -4.97 1.28 -43.92
N ASP A 15 -5.80 2.28 -44.23
CA ASP A 15 -5.62 3.16 -45.39
C ASP A 15 -4.38 4.06 -45.27
N ALA A 16 -4.08 4.53 -44.04
CA ALA A 16 -2.85 5.26 -43.74
C ALA A 16 -1.59 4.38 -43.91
N LYS A 17 -1.66 3.10 -43.53
CA LYS A 17 -0.56 2.14 -43.75
C LYS A 17 -0.35 1.84 -45.23
N PHE A 18 -1.43 1.75 -46.01
CA PHE A 18 -1.35 1.53 -47.46
C PHE A 18 -0.76 2.72 -48.20
N LYS A 19 -1.11 3.95 -47.79
CA LYS A 19 -0.50 5.18 -48.35
C LYS A 19 0.98 5.34 -48.00
N LEU A 20 1.38 4.89 -46.80
CA LEU A 20 2.79 4.93 -46.37
C LEU A 20 3.66 3.87 -47.08
N ALA A 21 3.04 2.78 -47.57
CA ALA A 21 3.75 1.69 -48.22
C ALA A 21 4.17 1.97 -49.68
N GLY A 22 3.86 3.16 -50.23
CA GLY A 22 4.18 3.54 -51.61
C GLY A 22 3.32 2.80 -52.66
N PRO A 23 3.30 3.26 -53.92
CA PRO A 23 2.47 2.65 -54.96
C PRO A 23 3.00 1.24 -55.29
N GLY A 24 2.19 0.22 -55.01
CA GLY A 24 2.52 -1.18 -55.30
C GLY A 24 2.59 -1.45 -56.81
N HIS A 25 3.65 -2.13 -57.24
CA HIS A 25 3.86 -2.54 -58.62
C HIS A 25 3.46 -4.02 -58.78
N ARG A 26 2.61 -4.33 -59.78
CA ARG A 26 2.21 -5.72 -60.10
C ARG A 26 3.11 -6.28 -61.21
N LEU A 27 3.56 -7.52 -61.05
CA LEU A 27 4.54 -8.20 -61.91
C LEU A 27 4.01 -8.61 -63.32
N SER A 28 2.97 -7.98 -63.86
CA SER A 28 2.38 -8.36 -65.15
C SER A 28 2.10 -7.21 -66.12
N GLU A 29 2.59 -5.99 -65.89
CA GLU A 29 2.41 -4.90 -66.84
C GLU A 29 3.74 -4.45 -67.45
N SER A 30 3.91 -4.83 -68.71
CA SER A 30 4.90 -4.27 -69.62
C SER A 30 4.35 -2.99 -70.25
N SER A 31 5.25 -2.01 -70.42
CA SER A 31 5.28 -0.98 -71.48
C SER A 31 4.59 0.39 -71.26
N ILE A 32 5.42 1.43 -71.48
CA ILE A 32 5.15 2.71 -72.16
C ILE A 32 4.85 3.94 -71.29
N SER A 33 5.91 4.75 -71.13
CA SER A 33 6.05 6.22 -71.12
C SER A 33 4.82 7.12 -70.91
N ASN A 34 4.99 8.14 -70.04
CA ASN A 34 5.10 9.52 -70.52
C ASN A 34 5.71 10.52 -69.51
N GLN A 35 6.21 11.61 -70.08
CA GLN A 35 7.16 12.62 -69.61
C GLN A 35 6.72 13.50 -68.42
N SER A 36 7.69 14.03 -67.66
CA SER A 36 8.04 15.48 -67.72
C SER A 36 9.27 15.88 -66.87
N VAL A 37 10.29 16.42 -67.57
CA VAL A 37 11.14 17.61 -67.30
C VAL A 37 11.62 17.84 -65.83
N VAL A 38 12.90 17.96 -65.48
CA VAL A 38 13.85 19.05 -65.82
C VAL A 38 15.31 18.58 -65.65
N LYS A 39 16.17 19.06 -66.58
CA LYS A 39 17.62 18.83 -66.71
C LYS A 39 18.47 19.36 -65.55
N LYS A 40 19.55 18.64 -65.23
CA LYS A 40 20.88 19.26 -64.99
C LYS A 40 21.98 18.30 -65.42
N GLU A 41 22.83 18.78 -66.32
CA GLU A 41 23.93 18.05 -66.94
C GLU A 41 25.11 17.84 -65.99
N SER A 42 25.72 16.66 -66.00
CA SER A 42 27.18 16.49 -65.89
C SER A 42 27.62 15.07 -66.32
N THR A 43 28.48 15.07 -67.34
CA THR A 43 29.48 14.08 -67.79
C THR A 43 29.42 12.61 -67.30
N VAL A 44 29.19 11.70 -68.25
CA VAL A 44 29.35 10.25 -68.08
C VAL A 44 30.83 9.86 -68.09
N VAL A 45 31.37 9.44 -66.94
CA VAL A 45 32.63 8.68 -66.88
C VAL A 45 32.29 7.19 -67.03
N LYS A 46 32.81 6.54 -68.09
CA LYS A 46 32.73 5.08 -68.24
C LYS A 46 33.56 4.44 -67.12
N ARG A 47 32.93 3.62 -66.27
CA ARG A 47 33.62 2.87 -65.20
C ARG A 47 34.60 1.86 -65.81
N SER A 48 35.89 2.02 -65.54
CA SER A 48 36.89 0.96 -65.73
C SER A 48 36.61 -0.17 -64.74
N GLY A 49 36.94 -1.41 -65.14
CA GLY A 49 36.78 -2.60 -64.30
C GLY A 49 37.55 -2.48 -62.98
N LEU A 50 37.09 -3.25 -61.97
CA LEU A 50 37.66 -3.28 -60.63
C LEU A 50 39.20 -3.39 -60.65
N SER A 51 39.89 -2.43 -60.05
CA SER A 51 41.35 -2.42 -59.87
C SER A 51 41.82 -3.70 -59.18
N GLU A 52 43.02 -4.15 -59.50
CA GLU A 52 43.65 -5.34 -58.90
C GLU A 52 43.70 -5.25 -57.37
N GLU A 53 43.89 -4.03 -56.82
CA GLU A 53 43.84 -3.76 -55.38
C GLU A 53 42.45 -4.01 -54.78
N SER A 54 41.39 -3.70 -55.54
CA SER A 54 40.01 -3.92 -55.10
C SER A 54 39.61 -5.40 -55.09
N LYS A 55 40.21 -6.21 -55.98
CA LYS A 55 40.04 -7.67 -55.97
C LYS A 55 40.80 -8.31 -54.82
N ILE A 56 42.03 -7.88 -54.56
CA ILE A 56 42.85 -8.35 -53.43
C ILE A 56 42.18 -7.97 -52.10
N ALA A 57 41.60 -6.78 -52.00
CA ALA A 57 40.84 -6.36 -50.82
C ALA A 57 39.54 -7.19 -50.64
N ALA A 58 38.86 -7.55 -51.73
CA ALA A 58 37.67 -8.39 -51.69
C ALA A 58 37.99 -9.83 -51.24
N ASP A 59 39.07 -10.42 -51.76
CA ASP A 59 39.53 -11.75 -51.34
C ASP A 59 40.03 -11.77 -49.89
N ALA A 60 40.74 -10.72 -49.46
CA ALA A 60 41.14 -10.57 -48.06
C ALA A 60 39.93 -10.40 -47.11
N ALA A 61 38.85 -9.78 -47.57
CA ALA A 61 37.61 -9.67 -46.80
C ALA A 61 36.86 -11.00 -46.70
N LEU A 62 36.84 -11.80 -47.77
CA LEU A 62 36.27 -13.15 -47.76
C LEU A 62 37.06 -14.11 -46.86
N ALA A 63 38.39 -14.02 -46.85
CA ALA A 63 39.24 -14.80 -45.95
C ALA A 63 38.99 -14.48 -44.46
N ARG A 64 38.71 -13.20 -44.13
CA ARG A 64 38.33 -12.77 -42.77
C ARG A 64 36.94 -13.27 -42.36
N LEU A 65 36.04 -13.51 -43.30
CA LEU A 65 34.69 -13.98 -43.04
C LEU A 65 34.64 -15.50 -42.83
N GLN A 66 35.58 -16.23 -43.44
CA GLN A 66 35.71 -17.69 -43.31
C GLN A 66 36.52 -18.14 -42.08
N GLN A 67 37.38 -17.28 -41.52
CA GLN A 67 37.97 -17.53 -40.21
C GLN A 67 36.92 -17.33 -39.11
N LYS A 68 36.27 -18.43 -38.75
CA LYS A 68 35.41 -18.57 -37.58
C LYS A 68 36.17 -18.08 -36.34
N ARG A 69 35.82 -16.88 -35.83
CA ARG A 69 36.34 -16.38 -34.56
C ARG A 69 35.79 -17.23 -33.43
N ASP A 70 36.68 -17.97 -32.76
CA ASP A 70 36.42 -18.44 -31.41
C ASP A 70 36.37 -17.22 -30.49
N ASN A 71 35.25 -17.06 -29.80
CA ASN A 71 34.89 -16.00 -28.85
C ASN A 71 34.23 -14.72 -29.44
N PRO A 72 32.89 -14.61 -29.41
CA PRO A 72 32.19 -13.39 -29.80
C PRO A 72 32.19 -12.40 -28.62
N ALA A 73 33.24 -11.60 -28.50
CA ALA A 73 33.14 -10.34 -27.78
C ALA A 73 32.26 -9.39 -28.62
N PHE A 74 31.13 -8.97 -28.02
CA PHE A 74 30.35 -7.79 -28.40
C PHE A 74 29.50 -7.89 -29.70
N ASN A 75 28.41 -8.65 -29.64
CA ASN A 75 27.23 -8.47 -30.51
C ASN A 75 25.95 -8.48 -29.67
N THR A 76 25.85 -7.58 -28.70
CA THR A 76 24.59 -7.28 -27.99
C THR A 76 23.74 -6.39 -28.87
N SER A 77 23.12 -6.97 -29.90
CA SER A 77 22.11 -6.26 -30.69
C SER A 77 20.98 -5.81 -29.76
N LEU A 78 20.37 -4.65 -30.05
CA LEU A 78 19.24 -4.09 -29.29
C LEU A 78 18.08 -5.12 -29.17
N ALA A 79 18.01 -6.09 -30.10
CA ALA A 79 17.10 -7.23 -30.07
C ALA A 79 17.45 -8.28 -29.01
N ALA A 80 18.74 -8.60 -28.81
CA ALA A 80 19.18 -9.50 -27.75
C ALA A 80 18.93 -8.91 -26.36
N ILE A 81 19.18 -7.60 -26.18
CA ILE A 81 18.87 -6.86 -24.95
C ILE A 81 17.36 -6.85 -24.71
N LYS A 82 16.54 -6.56 -25.74
CA LYS A 82 15.07 -6.61 -25.62
C LYS A 82 14.54 -8.00 -25.30
N ALA A 83 15.12 -9.04 -25.87
CA ALA A 83 14.71 -10.43 -25.63
C ALA A 83 15.07 -10.87 -24.20
N GLN A 84 16.24 -10.49 -23.70
CA GLN A 84 16.66 -10.76 -22.33
C GLN A 84 15.78 -10.00 -21.33
N VAL A 85 15.58 -8.69 -21.52
CA VAL A 85 14.70 -7.87 -20.67
C VAL A 85 13.27 -8.40 -20.66
N LYS A 86 12.75 -8.86 -21.80
CA LYS A 86 11.40 -9.44 -21.89
C LYS A 86 11.30 -10.77 -21.13
N ARG A 87 12.30 -11.65 -21.28
CA ARG A 87 12.33 -12.94 -20.60
C ARG A 87 12.48 -12.78 -19.08
N GLU A 88 13.25 -11.81 -18.63
CA GLU A 88 13.39 -11.47 -17.21
C GLU A 88 12.09 -10.87 -16.65
N LEU A 89 11.40 -9.98 -17.38
CA LEU A 89 10.07 -9.47 -17.00
C LEU A 89 9.01 -10.58 -16.90
N GLU A 90 8.99 -11.53 -17.83
CA GLU A 90 8.08 -12.68 -17.79
C GLU A 90 8.41 -13.63 -16.62
N ASN A 91 9.71 -13.82 -16.32
CA ASN A 91 10.14 -14.58 -15.14
C ASN A 91 9.78 -13.87 -13.82
N GLU A 92 9.87 -12.55 -13.75
CA GLU A 92 9.44 -11.79 -12.57
C GLU A 92 7.91 -11.73 -12.43
N GLU A 93 7.15 -11.63 -13.53
CA GLU A 93 5.69 -11.68 -13.48
C GLU A 93 5.20 -13.07 -13.04
N SER A 94 5.86 -14.13 -13.49
CA SER A 94 5.55 -15.49 -13.04
C SER A 94 5.98 -15.73 -11.59
N HIS A 95 7.13 -15.21 -11.14
CA HIS A 95 7.50 -15.22 -9.73
C HIS A 95 6.59 -14.35 -8.85
N SER A 96 6.16 -13.17 -9.33
CA SER A 96 5.22 -12.30 -8.61
C SER A 96 3.86 -12.96 -8.45
N LYS A 97 3.35 -13.64 -9.50
CA LYS A 97 2.11 -14.43 -9.44
C LYS A 97 2.25 -15.65 -8.53
N ALA A 98 3.42 -16.28 -8.51
CA ALA A 98 3.70 -17.39 -7.60
C ALA A 98 3.82 -16.92 -6.13
N GLU A 99 4.37 -15.73 -5.87
CA GLU A 99 4.41 -15.11 -4.54
C GLU A 99 3.02 -14.64 -4.06
N GLU A 100 2.16 -14.15 -4.96
CA GLU A 100 0.77 -13.76 -4.64
C GLU A 100 -0.16 -14.96 -4.37
N LEU A 101 0.14 -16.14 -4.92
CA LEU A 101 -0.66 -17.36 -4.74
C LEU A 101 -0.24 -18.22 -3.53
N VAL A 102 0.86 -17.89 -2.84
CA VAL A 102 1.29 -18.59 -1.63
C VAL A 102 0.88 -17.80 -0.39
N ALA A 103 -0.29 -18.14 0.15
CA ALA A 103 -0.73 -17.72 1.48
C ALA A 103 0.11 -18.41 2.59
N PRO A 104 0.06 -17.88 3.82
CA PRO A 104 1.21 -17.33 4.52
C PRO A 104 2.20 -18.43 4.96
N LYS A 105 3.43 -18.37 4.48
CA LYS A 105 4.54 -18.87 5.29
C LYS A 105 4.64 -17.94 6.50
N VAL A 106 4.66 -18.54 7.69
CA VAL A 106 4.98 -17.89 8.96
C VAL A 106 6.08 -16.88 8.69
N ARG A 107 5.74 -15.60 8.78
CA ARG A 107 6.72 -14.53 8.85
C ARG A 107 7.49 -14.82 10.13
N GLN A 108 8.63 -15.49 10.02
CA GLN A 108 9.67 -15.28 11.00
C GLN A 108 9.92 -13.78 10.93
N GLU A 109 9.51 -13.10 11.99
CA GLU A 109 9.94 -11.74 12.30
C GLU A 109 11.46 -11.84 12.37
N ILE A 110 12.11 -11.67 11.22
CA ILE A 110 13.46 -11.16 11.22
C ILE A 110 13.24 -9.75 11.74
N GLU A 111 13.43 -9.59 13.05
CA GLU A 111 13.72 -8.32 13.69
C GLU A 111 14.85 -7.71 12.87
N THR A 112 14.46 -6.98 11.82
CA THR A 112 15.36 -6.05 11.21
C THR A 112 15.47 -5.02 12.31
N GLU A 113 16.57 -5.05 13.04
CA GLU A 113 16.93 -4.02 14.01
C GLU A 113 16.87 -2.69 13.27
N LEU A 114 15.68 -2.10 13.26
CA LEU A 114 15.44 -0.75 12.82
C LEU A 114 16.32 0.07 13.75
N PRO A 115 17.23 0.91 13.21
CA PRO A 115 18.15 1.67 14.04
C PRO A 115 17.36 2.33 15.17
N GLY A 116 17.69 2.00 16.43
CA GLY A 116 16.99 2.43 17.65
C GLY A 116 16.99 3.95 17.89
N ASN A 117 17.31 4.74 16.87
CA ASN A 117 17.29 6.19 16.83
C ASN A 117 15.92 6.75 16.37
N PHE A 118 14.98 5.90 15.97
CA PHE A 118 13.58 6.33 15.82
C PHE A 118 12.92 6.32 17.20
N ALA A 119 13.08 7.43 17.92
CA ALA A 119 12.43 7.74 19.19
C ALA A 119 10.89 7.78 19.07
N ALA A 120 10.27 6.64 18.77
CA ALA A 120 8.85 6.39 18.95
C ALA A 120 8.75 5.21 19.92
N SER A 121 8.19 5.47 21.09
CA SER A 121 7.92 4.47 22.14
C SER A 121 6.91 3.38 21.72
N GLY A 122 6.50 3.37 20.45
CA GLY A 122 5.42 2.55 19.91
C GLY A 122 4.44 3.38 19.07
N VAL A 123 3.53 2.69 18.38
CA VAL A 123 2.35 3.27 17.73
C VAL A 123 1.17 3.05 18.66
N PHE A 124 0.53 4.13 19.06
CA PHE A 124 -0.58 4.10 20.01
C PHE A 124 -1.87 4.53 19.34
N PHE A 125 -2.98 4.08 19.92
CA PHE A 125 -4.32 4.37 19.44
C PHE A 125 -5.16 4.90 20.60
N LYS A 126 -6.25 5.59 20.28
CA LYS A 126 -7.28 6.04 21.22
C LYS A 126 -8.65 5.64 20.68
N CYS A 127 -9.61 5.43 21.59
CA CYS A 127 -11.00 5.14 21.22
C CYS A 127 -11.95 5.89 22.15
N PRO A 128 -12.42 7.09 21.75
CA PRO A 128 -13.26 7.95 22.59
C PRO A 128 -14.55 7.29 23.11
N ILE A 129 -15.01 6.21 22.47
CA ILE A 129 -16.24 5.49 22.80
C ILE A 129 -16.05 4.56 24.01
N ILE A 130 -14.83 4.04 24.23
CA ILE A 130 -14.56 3.02 25.26
C ILE A 130 -13.78 3.64 26.42
N SER A 131 -12.67 4.31 26.12
CA SER A 131 -11.83 4.96 27.12
C SER A 131 -10.92 6.00 26.47
N ASN A 132 -10.52 7.01 27.25
CA ASN A 132 -9.54 8.01 26.82
C ASN A 132 -8.09 7.52 26.98
N ASP A 133 -7.87 6.24 27.25
CA ASP A 133 -6.54 5.65 27.37
C ASP A 133 -5.79 5.63 26.02
N ILE A 134 -4.47 5.71 26.06
CA ILE A 134 -3.60 5.68 24.88
C ILE A 134 -2.78 4.39 24.95
N LEU A 135 -3.15 3.40 24.15
CA LEU A 135 -2.62 2.05 24.24
C LEU A 135 -2.20 1.50 22.87
N PRO A 136 -1.29 0.52 22.82
CA PRO A 136 -1.00 -0.22 21.60
C PRO A 136 -2.23 -0.95 21.05
N ARG A 137 -2.22 -1.26 19.75
CA ARG A 137 -3.36 -1.89 19.06
C ARG A 137 -3.78 -3.22 19.70
N ASP A 138 -2.85 -4.01 20.17
CA ASP A 138 -3.14 -5.35 20.71
C ASP A 138 -3.82 -5.27 22.08
N GLU A 139 -3.42 -4.31 22.92
CA GLU A 139 -4.08 -4.02 24.19
C GLU A 139 -5.48 -3.44 23.95
N TRP A 140 -5.63 -2.55 22.97
CA TRP A 140 -6.94 -2.05 22.57
C TRP A 140 -7.90 -3.16 22.13
N LYS A 141 -7.43 -4.16 21.38
CA LYS A 141 -8.27 -5.31 21.02
C LYS A 141 -8.76 -6.07 22.25
N GLN A 142 -7.88 -6.27 23.23
CA GLN A 142 -8.26 -6.93 24.48
C GLN A 142 -9.22 -6.07 25.30
N ASN A 143 -9.01 -4.75 25.36
CA ASN A 143 -9.89 -3.83 26.08
C ASN A 143 -11.26 -3.69 25.40
N ILE A 144 -11.31 -3.58 24.07
CA ILE A 144 -12.57 -3.62 23.29
C ILE A 144 -13.32 -4.91 23.61
N LYS A 145 -12.63 -6.04 23.53
CA LYS A 145 -13.21 -7.34 23.85
C LYS A 145 -13.77 -7.36 25.27
N LYS A 146 -12.98 -6.97 26.26
CA LYS A 146 -13.39 -6.94 27.67
C LYS A 146 -14.59 -6.02 27.90
N PHE A 147 -14.54 -4.81 27.37
CA PHE A 147 -15.63 -3.83 27.46
C PHE A 147 -16.93 -4.37 26.85
N LEU A 148 -16.85 -4.96 25.65
CA LEU A 148 -18.01 -5.59 25.02
C LEU A 148 -18.51 -6.78 25.85
N TYR A 149 -17.64 -7.63 26.40
CA TYR A 149 -18.08 -8.73 27.26
C TYR A 149 -18.72 -8.26 28.58
N GLU A 150 -18.26 -7.16 29.17
CA GLU A 150 -18.88 -6.55 30.36
C GLU A 150 -20.27 -5.97 30.02
N GLN A 151 -20.41 -5.32 28.87
CA GLN A 151 -21.69 -4.80 28.38
C GLN A 151 -22.62 -5.89 27.81
N LEU A 152 -22.14 -7.13 27.67
CA LEU A 152 -22.97 -8.24 27.20
C LEU A 152 -24.10 -8.54 28.18
N GLU A 153 -23.98 -8.21 29.48
CA GLU A 153 -25.05 -8.48 30.44
C GLU A 153 -26.29 -7.60 30.25
N GLU A 154 -26.14 -6.38 29.74
CA GLU A 154 -27.23 -5.41 29.55
C GLU A 154 -27.87 -5.52 28.15
N GLU A 155 -27.06 -5.56 27.09
CA GLU A 155 -27.53 -5.49 25.68
C GLU A 155 -26.93 -6.63 24.84
N ARG A 156 -27.22 -7.88 25.23
CA ARG A 156 -26.66 -9.12 24.62
C ARG A 156 -26.63 -9.11 23.10
N GLY A 157 -27.72 -8.64 22.48
CA GLY A 157 -27.91 -8.65 21.04
C GLY A 157 -26.99 -7.68 20.30
N LEU A 158 -27.05 -6.40 20.65
CA LEU A 158 -26.27 -5.34 20.00
C LEU A 158 -24.77 -5.50 20.23
N THR A 159 -24.40 -5.86 21.45
CA THR A 159 -23.00 -6.14 21.83
C THR A 159 -22.42 -7.30 21.02
N ALA A 160 -23.19 -8.36 20.79
CA ALA A 160 -22.76 -9.48 19.94
C ALA A 160 -22.55 -9.04 18.47
N CYS A 161 -23.40 -8.18 17.93
CA CYS A 161 -23.19 -7.58 16.60
C CYS A 161 -21.86 -6.81 16.53
N LEU A 162 -21.55 -6.01 17.55
CA LEU A 162 -20.29 -5.25 17.63
C LEU A 162 -19.06 -6.16 17.79
N LEU A 163 -19.16 -7.26 18.55
CA LEU A 163 -18.10 -8.26 18.69
C LEU A 163 -17.77 -8.90 17.34
N ILE A 164 -18.79 -9.32 16.59
CA ILE A 164 -18.62 -9.92 15.25
C ILE A 164 -17.84 -8.98 14.33
N GLN A 165 -18.16 -7.68 14.36
CA GLN A 165 -17.53 -6.71 13.47
C GLN A 165 -16.15 -6.23 13.93
N SER A 166 -15.95 -6.08 15.25
CA SER A 166 -14.76 -5.38 15.79
C SER A 166 -13.62 -6.33 16.18
N CYS A 167 -13.93 -7.57 16.62
CA CYS A 167 -12.91 -8.50 17.11
C CYS A 167 -12.34 -9.45 16.04
N ASN A 168 -12.90 -9.44 14.83
CA ASN A 168 -12.51 -10.35 13.76
C ASN A 168 -11.68 -9.63 12.67
N ASN A 169 -10.61 -10.27 12.18
CA ASN A 169 -9.66 -9.62 11.25
C ASN A 169 -10.02 -9.79 9.76
N ASN A 170 -10.79 -10.83 9.39
CA ASN A 170 -11.04 -11.18 7.99
C ASN A 170 -12.45 -10.73 7.56
N ARG A 171 -12.53 -9.63 6.82
CA ARG A 171 -13.81 -9.01 6.42
C ARG A 171 -14.69 -9.96 5.59
N GLU A 172 -14.12 -10.72 4.66
CA GLU A 172 -14.89 -11.66 3.83
C GLU A 172 -15.55 -12.77 4.67
N LYS A 173 -14.84 -13.27 5.68
CA LYS A 173 -15.40 -14.26 6.61
C LYS A 173 -16.48 -13.66 7.50
N ILE A 174 -16.33 -12.40 7.90
CA ILE A 174 -17.34 -11.69 8.67
C ILE A 174 -18.61 -11.51 7.84
N ASP A 175 -18.49 -11.03 6.60
CA ASP A 175 -19.65 -10.81 5.72
C ASP A 175 -20.41 -12.12 5.44
N THR A 176 -19.68 -13.20 5.15
CA THR A 176 -20.30 -14.54 4.95
C THR A 176 -20.93 -15.11 6.22
N CYS A 177 -20.39 -14.79 7.40
CA CYS A 177 -21.00 -15.14 8.68
C CYS A 177 -22.27 -14.34 8.92
N VAL A 178 -22.24 -13.02 8.72
CA VAL A 178 -23.39 -12.11 8.86
C VAL A 178 -24.53 -12.56 7.94
N GLU A 179 -24.24 -12.87 6.66
CA GLU A 179 -25.25 -13.41 5.75
C GLU A 179 -25.87 -14.73 6.24
N THR A 180 -25.05 -15.61 6.83
CA THR A 180 -25.52 -16.90 7.34
C THR A 180 -26.40 -16.72 8.58
N LEU A 181 -26.01 -15.82 9.49
CA LEU A 181 -26.77 -15.46 10.68
C LEU A 181 -28.09 -14.78 10.32
N CYS A 182 -28.09 -13.80 9.41
CA CYS A 182 -29.31 -13.18 8.90
C CYS A 182 -30.26 -14.23 8.31
N LYS A 183 -29.76 -15.19 7.52
CA LYS A 183 -30.61 -16.27 6.97
C LYS A 183 -31.21 -17.15 8.05
N TYR A 184 -30.48 -17.47 9.13
CA TYR A 184 -31.04 -18.25 10.24
C TYR A 184 -32.18 -17.51 10.93
N LEU A 185 -32.00 -16.21 11.21
CA LEU A 185 -33.03 -15.39 11.85
C LEU A 185 -34.24 -15.15 10.91
N GLU A 186 -34.00 -14.85 9.63
CA GLU A 186 -35.05 -14.65 8.61
C GLU A 186 -35.91 -15.90 8.40
N ASN A 187 -35.30 -17.09 8.42
CA ASN A 187 -36.04 -18.35 8.29
C ASN A 187 -36.99 -18.57 9.47
N ILE A 188 -36.59 -18.19 10.68
CA ILE A 188 -37.43 -18.29 11.88
C ILE A 188 -38.60 -17.29 11.80
N ILE A 189 -38.35 -16.07 11.36
CA ILE A 189 -39.38 -15.04 11.20
C ILE A 189 -40.39 -15.43 10.11
N THR A 190 -39.90 -15.96 8.99
CA THR A 190 -40.74 -16.31 7.83
C THR A 190 -41.54 -17.60 8.06
N TYR A 191 -40.97 -18.57 8.77
CA TYR A 191 -41.54 -19.89 9.01
C TYR A 191 -41.53 -20.27 10.51
N PRO A 192 -42.32 -19.57 11.36
CA PRO A 192 -42.25 -19.70 12.82
C PRO A 192 -42.78 -21.04 13.37
N GLU A 193 -43.52 -21.80 12.57
CA GLU A 193 -44.08 -23.12 12.97
C GLU A 193 -43.23 -24.29 12.47
N GLU A 194 -42.20 -24.05 11.64
CA GLU A 194 -41.43 -25.14 11.04
C GLU A 194 -40.19 -25.48 11.89
N GLU A 195 -40.27 -26.60 12.62
CA GLU A 195 -39.22 -27.05 13.55
C GLU A 195 -37.82 -27.20 12.91
N LYS A 196 -37.76 -27.48 11.60
CA LYS A 196 -36.48 -27.66 10.90
C LYS A 196 -35.61 -26.39 10.92
N TYR A 197 -36.23 -25.21 10.97
CA TYR A 197 -35.54 -23.92 11.03
C TYR A 197 -35.29 -23.44 12.45
N GLN A 198 -35.92 -24.08 13.44
CA GLN A 198 -35.70 -23.82 14.86
C GLN A 198 -34.53 -24.63 15.44
N LYS A 199 -33.92 -25.53 14.66
CA LYS A 199 -32.83 -26.40 15.10
C LYS A 199 -31.63 -26.25 14.17
N ILE A 200 -30.49 -25.84 14.72
CA ILE A 200 -29.22 -25.74 13.98
C ILE A 200 -28.25 -26.77 14.55
N ARG A 201 -27.83 -27.72 13.72
CA ARG A 201 -26.82 -28.72 14.08
C ARG A 201 -25.44 -28.07 14.11
N MET A 202 -24.73 -28.11 15.25
CA MET A 202 -23.41 -27.48 15.37
C MET A 202 -22.35 -28.17 14.50
N SER A 203 -22.46 -29.49 14.26
CA SER A 203 -21.59 -30.23 13.33
C SER A 203 -21.81 -29.90 11.84
N ASN A 204 -22.78 -29.04 11.50
CA ASN A 204 -23.05 -28.69 10.11
C ASN A 204 -21.87 -27.91 9.53
N ARG A 205 -21.37 -28.33 8.36
CA ARG A 205 -20.29 -27.67 7.65
C ARG A 205 -20.49 -26.16 7.48
N ALA A 206 -21.71 -25.72 7.16
CA ALA A 206 -22.00 -24.29 7.01
C ALA A 206 -21.83 -23.52 8.33
N PHE A 207 -22.17 -24.14 9.45
CA PHE A 207 -22.01 -23.58 10.79
C PHE A 207 -20.53 -23.59 11.21
N CYS A 208 -19.85 -24.74 11.12
CA CYS A 208 -18.44 -24.90 11.47
C CYS A 208 -17.51 -24.01 10.65
N ASP A 209 -17.77 -23.84 9.35
CA ASP A 209 -16.86 -23.08 8.48
C ASP A 209 -17.09 -21.57 8.57
N ARG A 210 -18.34 -21.13 8.82
CA ARG A 210 -18.72 -19.70 8.70
C ARG A 210 -19.07 -19.03 10.02
N VAL A 211 -19.74 -19.73 10.93
CA VAL A 211 -20.32 -19.14 12.16
C VAL A 211 -19.44 -19.44 13.37
N GLN A 212 -19.03 -20.70 13.54
CA GLN A 212 -18.19 -21.13 14.67
C GLN A 212 -16.83 -20.42 14.81
N PRO A 213 -16.08 -20.06 13.74
CA PRO A 213 -14.77 -19.43 13.88
C PRO A 213 -14.85 -17.92 14.13
N ILE A 214 -16.06 -17.34 14.11
CA ILE A 214 -16.28 -15.90 14.28
C ILE A 214 -16.65 -15.62 15.73
N GLU A 215 -15.85 -14.77 16.37
CA GLU A 215 -16.10 -14.38 17.76
C GLU A 215 -17.35 -13.48 17.85
N GLY A 216 -18.21 -13.72 18.84
CA GLY A 216 -19.50 -13.04 19.02
C GLY A 216 -20.68 -13.67 18.27
N ALA A 217 -20.45 -14.57 17.30
CA ALA A 217 -21.53 -15.18 16.53
C ALA A 217 -22.42 -16.12 17.35
N LEU A 218 -21.83 -16.86 18.29
CA LEU A 218 -22.58 -17.70 19.23
C LEU A 218 -23.40 -16.86 20.21
N GLU A 219 -22.80 -15.80 20.76
CA GLU A 219 -23.48 -14.89 21.70
C GLU A 219 -24.71 -14.24 21.06
N LEU A 220 -24.62 -13.88 19.79
CA LEU A 220 -25.76 -13.37 19.03
C LEU A 220 -26.89 -14.41 18.92
N LEU A 221 -26.57 -15.68 18.65
CA LEU A 221 -27.58 -16.74 18.57
C LEU A 221 -28.22 -16.97 19.94
N LEU A 222 -27.44 -16.95 21.03
CA LEU A 222 -27.97 -17.02 22.38
C LEU A 222 -28.89 -15.83 22.69
N ALA A 223 -28.50 -14.61 22.31
CA ALA A 223 -29.30 -13.40 22.45
C ALA A 223 -30.60 -13.45 21.62
N ALA A 224 -30.55 -14.10 20.45
CA ALA A 224 -31.71 -14.34 19.60
C ALA A 224 -32.63 -15.46 20.13
N GLY A 225 -32.33 -16.07 21.29
CA GLY A 225 -33.18 -17.07 21.93
C GLY A 225 -32.84 -18.53 21.59
N PHE A 226 -31.70 -18.79 20.97
CA PHE A 226 -31.19 -20.16 20.82
C PHE A 226 -30.57 -20.65 22.13
N VAL A 227 -30.74 -21.94 22.40
CA VAL A 227 -30.11 -22.61 23.54
C VAL A 227 -29.38 -23.86 23.05
N GLN A 228 -28.17 -24.07 23.55
CA GLN A 228 -27.41 -25.28 23.27
C GLN A 228 -28.01 -26.48 24.00
N GLN A 229 -28.37 -27.51 23.26
CA GLN A 229 -28.90 -28.77 23.78
C GLN A 229 -28.22 -29.95 23.09
N LYS A 230 -27.90 -30.98 23.87
CA LYS A 230 -27.45 -32.26 23.33
C LYS A 230 -28.64 -33.07 22.88
N MET A 231 -28.62 -33.52 21.63
CA MET A 231 -29.66 -34.38 21.09
C MET A 231 -29.05 -35.63 20.48
N ASP A 232 -29.73 -36.75 20.65
CA ASP A 232 -29.37 -38.01 20.01
C ASP A 232 -29.77 -37.99 18.54
N ASN A 233 -28.79 -38.11 17.66
CA ASN A 233 -29.02 -38.24 16.23
C ASN A 233 -28.41 -39.56 15.73
N ASN A 234 -29.25 -40.58 15.55
CA ASN A 234 -28.85 -41.93 15.12
C ASN A 234 -27.80 -42.59 16.04
N GLY A 235 -27.89 -42.39 17.37
CA GLY A 235 -27.02 -43.03 18.37
C GLY A 235 -25.68 -42.31 18.60
N VAL A 236 -25.51 -41.10 18.06
CA VAL A 236 -24.41 -40.19 18.37
C VAL A 236 -24.99 -38.96 19.05
N GLU A 237 -24.52 -38.65 20.26
CA GLU A 237 -24.84 -37.40 20.95
C GLU A 237 -24.19 -36.23 20.21
N GLU A 238 -24.99 -35.27 19.74
CA GLU A 238 -24.49 -34.07 19.07
C GLU A 238 -25.08 -32.80 19.66
N ASP A 239 -24.31 -31.72 19.63
CA ASP A 239 -24.75 -30.41 20.07
C ASP A 239 -25.62 -29.72 18.99
N TYR A 240 -26.80 -29.29 19.39
CA TYR A 240 -27.74 -28.52 18.59
C TYR A 240 -28.03 -27.18 19.27
N LEU A 241 -28.17 -26.13 18.47
CA LEU A 241 -28.76 -24.86 18.90
C LEU A 241 -30.26 -24.91 18.57
N VAL A 242 -31.09 -24.90 19.61
CA VAL A 242 -32.54 -24.97 19.50
C VAL A 242 -33.14 -23.63 19.88
N PHE A 243 -33.91 -23.04 18.98
CA PHE A 243 -34.63 -21.79 19.19
C PHE A 243 -35.80 -22.02 20.16
N GLN A 244 -35.84 -21.24 21.24
CA GLN A 244 -36.92 -21.27 22.22
C GLN A 244 -37.71 -19.96 22.15
N LYS A 245 -38.98 -20.05 21.77
CA LYS A 245 -39.90 -18.90 21.68
C LYS A 245 -40.02 -18.13 23.00
N ASP A 246 -39.89 -18.83 24.13
CA ASP A 246 -40.00 -18.24 25.48
C ASP A 246 -38.82 -17.34 25.87
N ASN A 247 -37.66 -17.49 25.21
CA ASN A 247 -36.46 -16.71 25.50
C ASN A 247 -36.37 -15.42 24.67
N VAL A 248 -37.33 -15.18 23.78
CA VAL A 248 -37.35 -13.98 22.94
C VAL A 248 -38.52 -13.09 23.38
N PRO A 249 -38.27 -11.83 23.77
CA PRO A 249 -39.33 -10.94 24.23
C PRO A 249 -40.33 -10.56 23.12
N SER A 250 -39.89 -10.49 21.86
CA SER A 250 -40.75 -10.25 20.69
C SER A 250 -40.09 -10.72 19.38
N ILE A 251 -40.89 -11.12 18.38
CA ILE A 251 -40.42 -11.40 17.01
C ILE A 251 -39.75 -10.16 16.40
N GLU A 252 -40.21 -8.96 16.78
CA GLU A 252 -39.62 -7.69 16.36
C GLU A 252 -38.16 -7.55 16.82
N SER A 253 -37.80 -8.13 17.97
CA SER A 253 -36.42 -8.13 18.46
C SER A 253 -35.48 -8.84 17.48
N LEU A 254 -35.93 -9.91 16.83
CA LEU A 254 -35.14 -10.60 15.81
C LEU A 254 -34.94 -9.73 14.55
N THR A 255 -35.95 -8.96 14.17
CA THR A 255 -35.82 -8.00 13.06
C THR A 255 -34.83 -6.88 13.40
N THR A 256 -34.87 -6.36 14.62
CA THR A 256 -33.89 -5.38 15.11
C THR A 256 -32.47 -5.93 15.09
N LEU A 257 -32.26 -7.19 15.47
CA LEU A 257 -30.95 -7.84 15.40
C LEU A 257 -30.45 -8.00 13.96
N ILE A 258 -31.32 -8.36 13.01
CA ILE A 258 -30.96 -8.45 11.59
C ILE A 258 -30.53 -7.09 11.05
N ASP A 259 -31.30 -6.04 11.36
CA ASP A 259 -30.99 -4.68 10.92
C ASP A 259 -29.70 -4.17 11.57
N ALA A 260 -29.48 -4.45 12.86
CA ALA A 260 -28.25 -4.14 13.56
C ALA A 260 -27.04 -4.87 12.95
N LEU A 261 -27.14 -6.15 12.60
CA LEU A 261 -26.04 -6.89 11.96
C LEU A 261 -25.62 -6.31 10.61
N ARG A 262 -26.61 -5.85 9.82
CA ARG A 262 -26.37 -5.27 8.49
C ARG A 262 -25.81 -3.85 8.56
N SER A 263 -26.17 -3.10 9.60
CA SER A 263 -25.76 -1.69 9.78
C SER A 263 -24.59 -1.50 10.75
N ALA A 264 -24.18 -2.53 11.49
CA ALA A 264 -23.11 -2.42 12.47
C ALA A 264 -21.76 -2.06 11.81
N GLU A 265 -21.25 -0.90 12.19
CA GLU A 265 -19.90 -0.47 11.87
C GLU A 265 -18.93 -0.95 12.96
N PRO A 266 -17.71 -1.41 12.59
CA PRO A 266 -16.72 -1.80 13.57
C PRO A 266 -16.24 -0.59 14.38
N ILE A 267 -15.83 -0.82 15.62
CA ILE A 267 -15.24 0.24 16.45
C ILE A 267 -13.91 0.69 15.84
N HIS A 268 -13.88 1.92 15.33
CA HIS A 268 -12.70 2.51 14.72
C HIS A 268 -11.72 2.97 15.80
N LEU A 269 -10.50 2.42 15.77
CA LEU A 269 -9.38 2.92 16.55
C LEU A 269 -8.79 4.13 15.83
N GLU A 270 -8.79 5.28 16.50
CA GLU A 270 -8.11 6.47 16.01
C GLU A 270 -6.63 6.36 16.32
N LEU A 271 -5.79 6.67 15.33
CA LEU A 271 -4.35 6.75 15.56
C LEU A 271 -4.08 7.92 16.51
N ASP A 272 -3.46 7.64 17.64
CA ASP A 272 -2.99 8.72 18.50
C ASP A 272 -1.74 9.35 17.88
N ARG A 273 -1.73 10.68 17.80
CA ARG A 273 -0.60 11.41 17.21
C ARG A 273 0.66 11.27 18.05
N ASN A 274 0.55 10.85 19.32
CA ASN A 274 1.62 10.75 20.29
C ASN A 274 2.48 12.03 20.24
N LEU A 275 1.79 13.15 20.41
CA LEU A 275 2.39 14.47 20.31
C LEU A 275 3.51 14.58 21.34
N GLN A 276 4.72 14.82 20.86
CA GLN A 276 5.88 15.03 21.71
C GLN A 276 6.59 16.30 21.30
N VAL A 277 6.96 17.10 22.29
CA VAL A 277 7.79 18.30 22.07
C VAL A 277 9.20 17.98 22.55
N LEU A 278 10.16 18.02 21.62
CA LEU A 278 11.56 17.68 21.86
C LEU A 278 12.42 18.94 21.77
N LEU A 279 13.34 19.08 22.72
CA LEU A 279 14.36 20.14 22.70
C LEU A 279 15.57 19.70 21.86
N PRO A 280 16.27 20.63 21.17
CA PRO A 280 17.52 20.34 20.45
C PRO A 280 18.58 19.62 21.29
N SER A 281 18.66 19.92 22.58
CA SER A 281 19.60 19.30 23.53
C SER A 281 19.35 17.81 23.72
N GLN A 282 18.09 17.37 23.67
CA GLN A 282 17.68 15.98 23.89
C GLN A 282 17.88 15.12 22.64
N ALA A 283 17.69 15.70 21.46
CA ALA A 283 17.94 15.02 20.17
C ALA A 283 19.44 14.83 19.88
N ALA A 284 20.32 15.56 20.59
CA ALA A 284 21.76 15.57 20.37
C ALA A 284 22.55 14.72 21.38
N THR A 285 21.90 13.87 22.18
CA THR A 285 22.60 12.94 23.08
C THR A 285 23.51 12.03 22.27
N LYS A 286 24.78 12.42 22.18
CA LYS A 286 25.82 11.65 21.49
C LYS A 286 26.05 10.39 22.30
N VAL A 287 25.44 9.28 21.88
CA VAL A 287 25.76 7.95 22.41
C VAL A 287 27.24 7.69 22.10
N GLN A 288 28.10 7.77 23.11
CA GLN A 288 29.51 7.42 22.97
C GLN A 288 29.61 5.90 22.92
N LEU A 289 29.81 5.38 21.71
CA LEU A 289 29.94 3.94 21.48
C LEU A 289 31.39 3.48 21.76
N PRO A 290 31.59 2.27 22.32
CA PRO A 290 32.92 1.72 22.54
C PRO A 290 33.74 1.60 21.25
N PRO A 291 35.09 1.73 21.29
CA PRO A 291 35.94 1.57 20.11
C PRO A 291 35.78 0.24 19.36
N SER A 292 35.41 -0.84 20.08
CA SER A 292 35.14 -2.16 19.49
C SER A 292 33.94 -2.18 18.55
N PHE A 293 32.99 -1.24 18.69
CA PHE A 293 31.88 -1.08 17.73
C PHE A 293 32.37 -0.69 16.33
N TYR A 294 33.50 0.04 16.26
CA TYR A 294 34.09 0.46 14.99
C TYR A 294 35.05 -0.58 14.40
N ALA A 295 35.29 -1.69 15.10
CA ALA A 295 36.11 -2.79 14.60
C ALA A 295 35.24 -3.74 13.77
N LEU A 296 35.50 -3.83 12.47
CA LEU A 296 34.78 -4.73 11.57
C LEU A 296 35.01 -6.20 11.94
N SER A 297 33.93 -6.95 12.09
CA SER A 297 33.96 -8.41 12.25
C SER A 297 34.13 -9.14 10.91
N MET A 298 34.57 -10.40 10.96
CA MET A 298 34.72 -11.23 9.75
C MET A 298 33.38 -11.50 9.05
N GLU A 299 32.31 -11.68 9.82
CA GLU A 299 30.93 -11.81 9.32
C GLU A 299 30.45 -10.55 8.59
N GLU A 300 30.74 -9.35 9.08
CA GLU A 300 30.38 -8.09 8.43
C GLU A 300 31.15 -7.88 7.12
N ILE A 301 32.44 -8.20 7.08
CA ILE A 301 33.26 -8.12 5.86
C ILE A 301 32.70 -9.05 4.78
N LYS A 302 32.32 -10.28 5.16
CA LYS A 302 31.72 -11.25 4.22
C LYS A 302 30.37 -10.77 3.70
N ARG A 303 29.53 -10.20 4.57
CA ARG A 303 28.24 -9.61 4.19
C ARG A 303 28.42 -8.40 3.27
N GLU A 304 29.40 -7.53 3.53
CA GLU A 304 29.70 -6.39 2.67
C GLU A 304 30.17 -6.84 1.27
N GLN A 305 31.02 -7.87 1.20
CA GLN A 305 31.45 -8.44 -0.08
C GLN A 305 30.26 -9.02 -0.86
N GLN A 306 29.34 -9.72 -0.19
CA GLN A 306 28.13 -10.23 -0.81
C GLN A 306 27.22 -9.09 -1.30
N LEU A 307 26.97 -8.07 -0.47
CA LEU A 307 26.16 -6.92 -0.86
C LEU A 307 26.78 -6.14 -2.02
N ARG A 308 28.11 -6.01 -2.07
CA ARG A 308 28.81 -5.41 -3.22
C ARG A 308 28.66 -6.27 -4.46
N ALA A 309 28.78 -7.59 -4.37
CA ALA A 309 28.58 -8.49 -5.50
C ALA A 309 27.14 -8.38 -6.05
N GLU A 310 26.14 -8.41 -5.17
CA GLU A 310 24.73 -8.23 -5.54
C GLU A 310 24.44 -6.84 -6.10
N ALA A 311 25.06 -5.78 -5.57
CA ALA A 311 24.92 -4.42 -6.09
C ALA A 311 25.54 -4.27 -7.48
N ILE A 312 26.71 -4.90 -7.70
CA ILE A 312 27.35 -4.94 -9.01
C ILE A 312 26.45 -5.69 -9.99
N GLU A 313 25.93 -6.85 -9.63
CA GLU A 313 24.99 -7.62 -10.46
C GLU A 313 23.71 -6.82 -10.77
N LYS A 314 23.10 -6.20 -9.76
CA LYS A 314 21.94 -5.31 -9.93
C LYS A 314 22.23 -4.10 -10.82
N SER A 315 23.44 -3.55 -10.77
CA SER A 315 23.86 -2.41 -11.60
C SER A 315 24.20 -2.80 -13.04
N GLN A 316 24.64 -4.05 -13.25
CA GLN A 316 24.92 -4.59 -14.58
C GLN A 316 23.64 -4.96 -15.35
N MET A 317 22.55 -5.26 -14.64
CA MET A 317 21.25 -5.48 -15.24
C MET A 317 20.57 -4.16 -15.65
N LEU A 318 20.14 -4.08 -16.91
CA LEU A 318 19.38 -2.94 -17.42
C LEU A 318 17.97 -2.90 -16.82
N ARG A 319 17.82 -2.21 -15.69
CA ARG A 319 16.51 -1.99 -15.07
C ARG A 319 15.66 -1.03 -15.90
N THR A 320 14.48 -1.48 -16.28
CA THR A 320 13.45 -0.63 -16.89
C THR A 320 12.94 0.39 -15.87
N LYS A 321 12.37 1.51 -16.35
CA LYS A 321 11.73 2.51 -15.48
C LYS A 321 10.68 1.88 -14.55
N ALA A 322 9.91 0.93 -15.09
CA ALA A 322 8.89 0.20 -14.33
C ALA A 322 9.47 -0.65 -13.19
N MET A 323 10.62 -1.30 -13.39
CA MET A 323 11.29 -2.08 -12.32
C MET A 323 11.78 -1.18 -11.18
N ARG A 324 12.32 0.01 -11.50
CA ARG A 324 12.79 0.96 -10.47
C ARG A 324 11.63 1.53 -9.65
N GLU A 325 10.56 1.97 -10.34
CA GLU A 325 9.37 2.49 -9.67
C GLU A 325 8.69 1.42 -8.80
N LYS A 326 8.66 0.17 -9.24
CA LYS A 326 8.11 -0.96 -8.48
C LYS A 326 8.93 -1.27 -7.22
N ASP A 327 10.26 -1.25 -7.31
CA ASP A 327 11.14 -1.46 -6.16
C ASP A 327 11.03 -0.32 -5.14
N GLU A 328 11.00 0.93 -5.58
CA GLU A 328 10.77 2.10 -4.71
C GLU A 328 9.42 1.99 -3.99
N LEU A 329 8.36 1.60 -4.72
CA LEU A 329 7.04 1.38 -4.12
C LEU A 329 7.04 0.23 -3.12
N ARG A 330 7.78 -0.85 -3.38
CA ARG A 330 7.89 -1.99 -2.45
C ARG A 330 8.59 -1.58 -1.16
N GLU A 331 9.66 -0.80 -1.26
CA GLU A 331 10.40 -0.31 -0.10
C GLU A 331 9.56 0.67 0.73
N MET A 332 8.81 1.56 0.08
CA MET A 332 7.92 2.50 0.77
C MET A 332 6.70 1.81 1.41
N ARG A 333 6.14 0.77 0.78
CA ARG A 333 5.05 -0.06 1.35
C ARG A 333 5.49 -0.95 2.51
N LYS A 334 6.79 -1.03 2.81
CA LYS A 334 7.29 -1.75 4.00
C LYS A 334 6.78 -1.10 5.29
N TYR A 335 6.56 0.21 5.26
CA TYR A 335 6.13 0.99 6.42
C TYR A 335 4.62 1.23 6.39
N LYS A 336 3.97 1.01 7.53
CA LYS A 336 2.54 1.30 7.73
C LYS A 336 2.30 2.67 8.36
N PHE A 337 3.29 3.16 9.10
CA PHE A 337 3.25 4.43 9.81
C PHE A 337 4.52 5.23 9.49
N ALA A 338 4.41 6.55 9.63
CA ALA A 338 5.49 7.49 9.48
C ALA A 338 5.54 8.46 10.67
N ILE A 339 6.75 8.86 11.05
CA ILE A 339 6.99 9.85 12.10
C ILE A 339 7.33 11.18 11.43
N ILE A 340 6.55 12.21 11.72
CA ILE A 340 6.78 13.56 11.20
C ILE A 340 7.24 14.44 12.35
N ARG A 341 8.38 15.12 12.16
CA ARG A 341 8.93 16.07 13.12
C ARG A 341 8.93 17.46 12.50
N ILE A 342 8.22 18.41 13.08
CA ILE A 342 8.20 19.79 12.64
C ILE A 342 9.21 20.58 13.48
N ARG A 343 10.27 21.06 12.83
CA ARG A 343 11.27 21.96 13.42
C ARG A 343 10.77 23.40 13.31
N PHE A 344 10.64 24.04 14.46
CA PHE A 344 10.35 25.46 14.56
C PHE A 344 11.64 26.31 14.56
N PRO A 345 11.55 27.60 14.22
CA PRO A 345 12.71 28.51 14.21
C PRO A 345 13.38 28.71 15.58
N ASP A 346 12.62 28.55 16.67
CA ASP A 346 13.10 28.53 18.06
C ASP A 346 13.93 27.27 18.40
N GLY A 347 14.03 26.32 17.45
CA GLY A 347 14.73 25.06 17.59
C GLY A 347 13.86 23.92 18.13
N ILE A 348 12.63 24.19 18.57
CA ILE A 348 11.73 23.18 19.12
C ILE A 348 11.29 22.21 18.01
N LEU A 349 11.21 20.93 18.34
CA LEU A 349 10.74 19.88 17.45
C LEU A 349 9.40 19.33 17.94
N LEU A 350 8.35 19.54 17.16
CA LEU A 350 7.05 18.90 17.39
C LEU A 350 6.98 17.58 16.63
N GLN A 351 6.91 16.47 17.34
CA GLN A 351 6.82 15.14 16.78
C GLN A 351 5.36 14.66 16.78
N GLY A 352 4.94 14.05 15.67
CA GLY A 352 3.67 13.34 15.54
C GLY A 352 3.81 12.04 14.74
N THR A 353 2.96 11.07 15.05
CA THR A 353 2.86 9.78 14.36
C THR A 353 1.65 9.80 13.42
N PHE A 354 1.87 9.38 12.17
CA PHE A 354 0.87 9.41 11.10
C PHE A 354 0.86 8.08 10.35
N SER A 355 -0.27 7.68 9.77
CA SER A 355 -0.35 6.57 8.82
C SER A 355 0.19 6.98 7.45
N VAL A 356 0.85 6.08 6.73
CA VAL A 356 1.45 6.41 5.40
C VAL A 356 0.42 6.80 4.33
N TYR A 357 -0.86 6.50 4.57
CA TYR A 357 -1.98 6.81 3.68
C TYR A 357 -2.70 8.10 4.05
N GLU A 358 -2.29 8.77 5.13
CA GLU A 358 -2.85 10.06 5.49
C GLU A 358 -2.41 11.15 4.51
N ARG A 359 -3.26 12.17 4.42
CA ARG A 359 -3.09 13.29 3.51
C ARG A 359 -2.25 14.38 4.17
N TYR A 360 -1.59 15.18 3.36
CA TYR A 360 -0.86 16.35 3.86
C TYR A 360 -1.74 17.32 4.66
N MET A 361 -3.03 17.42 4.32
CA MET A 361 -4.01 18.23 5.04
C MET A 361 -4.05 17.89 6.54
N GLU A 362 -3.97 16.62 6.92
CA GLU A 362 -3.97 16.17 8.33
C GLU A 362 -2.74 16.67 9.10
N ILE A 363 -1.58 16.72 8.43
CA ILE A 363 -0.34 17.24 9.02
C ILE A 363 -0.45 18.75 9.19
N HIS A 364 -1.02 19.43 8.20
CA HIS A 364 -1.23 20.86 8.24
C HIS A 364 -2.21 21.24 9.36
N GLU A 365 -3.34 20.55 9.47
CA GLU A 365 -4.31 20.73 10.56
C GLU A 365 -3.67 20.43 11.92
N PHE A 366 -2.92 19.33 12.04
CA PHE A 366 -2.18 19.00 13.26
C PHE A 366 -1.22 20.12 13.67
N VAL A 367 -0.46 20.71 12.73
CA VAL A 367 0.40 21.85 13.06
C VAL A 367 -0.46 23.05 13.49
N GLN A 368 -1.50 23.36 12.72
CA GLN A 368 -2.38 24.51 12.94
C GLN A 368 -3.09 24.47 14.31
N GLU A 369 -3.53 23.29 14.76
CA GLU A 369 -4.13 23.08 16.07
C GLU A 369 -3.15 23.32 17.23
N ASN A 370 -1.86 23.08 17.01
CA ASN A 370 -0.82 23.22 18.03
C ASN A 370 -0.12 24.60 18.02
N LEU A 371 -0.40 25.44 17.02
CA LEU A 371 0.08 26.82 16.94
C LEU A 371 -0.72 27.74 17.87
N GLU A 372 -0.04 28.70 18.51
CA GLU A 372 -0.71 29.77 19.28
C GLU A 372 -1.55 30.65 18.35
N HIS A 373 -1.02 30.95 17.15
CA HIS A 373 -1.68 31.74 16.12
C HIS A 373 -2.27 30.86 15.01
N SER A 374 -3.31 30.08 15.34
CA SER A 374 -3.97 29.13 14.43
C SER A 374 -4.62 29.75 13.18
N GLY A 375 -4.75 31.09 13.11
CA GLY A 375 -5.31 31.82 11.97
C GLY A 375 -4.29 32.26 10.92
N LEU A 376 -2.98 32.06 11.16
CA LEU A 376 -1.94 32.58 10.28
C LEU A 376 -1.46 31.50 9.29
N PRO A 377 -1.37 31.80 7.98
CA PRO A 377 -0.85 30.85 7.00
C PRO A 377 0.65 30.59 7.21
N PHE A 378 1.03 29.30 7.22
CA PHE A 378 2.43 28.84 7.25
C PHE A 378 2.75 27.83 6.13
N ILE A 379 4.04 27.61 5.90
CA ILE A 379 4.58 26.65 4.93
C ILE A 379 5.47 25.65 5.67
N LEU A 380 5.40 24.38 5.26
CA LEU A 380 6.32 23.34 5.71
C LEU A 380 7.33 23.02 4.61
N ASN A 381 8.61 23.18 4.92
CA ASN A 381 9.70 22.90 4.00
C ASN A 381 10.28 21.53 4.31
N THR A 382 10.36 20.66 3.29
CA THR A 382 11.08 19.39 3.39
C THR A 382 12.58 19.62 3.57
N PRO A 383 13.35 18.62 4.06
CA PRO A 383 14.81 18.70 4.15
C PRO A 383 15.49 18.93 2.79
N THR A 384 14.83 18.51 1.71
CA THR A 384 15.32 18.65 0.33
C THR A 384 15.05 20.05 -0.25
N GLY A 385 14.38 20.94 0.51
CA GLY A 385 14.06 22.30 0.09
C GLY A 385 12.75 22.43 -0.69
N HIS A 386 12.01 21.33 -0.91
CA HIS A 386 10.66 21.38 -1.48
C HIS A 386 9.69 22.01 -0.48
N LYS A 387 8.96 23.04 -0.92
CA LYS A 387 7.93 23.72 -0.12
C LYS A 387 6.61 23.01 -0.33
N LEU A 388 6.02 22.50 0.75
CA LEU A 388 4.72 21.82 0.69
C LEU A 388 3.61 22.87 0.73
N LEU A 389 2.89 23.01 -0.38
CA LEU A 389 1.83 24.00 -0.53
C LEU A 389 0.47 23.34 -0.36
N ILE A 390 -0.43 23.98 0.38
CA ILE A 390 -1.79 23.45 0.61
C ILE A 390 -2.52 23.26 -0.73
N GLU A 391 -2.40 24.22 -1.66
CA GLU A 391 -3.12 24.21 -2.93
C GLU A 391 -2.75 23.00 -3.84
N GLU A 392 -1.51 22.53 -3.79
CA GLU A 392 -1.01 21.47 -4.67
C GLU A 392 -0.89 20.12 -3.97
N ASP A 393 -0.59 20.11 -2.67
CA ASP A 393 -0.18 18.91 -1.94
C ASP A 393 -1.24 18.42 -0.95
N ALA A 394 -2.30 19.19 -0.65
CA ALA A 394 -3.29 18.82 0.38
C ALA A 394 -3.90 17.42 0.21
N ASN A 395 -4.13 16.99 -1.03
CA ASN A 395 -4.73 15.70 -1.34
C ASN A 395 -3.72 14.57 -1.56
N LYS A 396 -2.42 14.86 -1.57
CA LYS A 396 -1.37 13.85 -1.75
C LYS A 396 -1.12 13.13 -0.44
N THR A 397 -0.85 11.83 -0.54
CA THR A 397 -0.55 11.01 0.64
C THR A 397 0.91 11.19 1.07
N LEU A 398 1.20 10.87 2.34
CA LEU A 398 2.56 10.87 2.88
C LEU A 398 3.54 10.03 2.05
N ILE A 399 3.09 8.89 1.52
CA ILE A 399 3.92 8.03 0.65
C ILE A 399 4.19 8.67 -0.71
N ASP A 400 3.22 9.37 -1.29
CA ASP A 400 3.38 10.08 -2.57
C ASP A 400 4.34 11.26 -2.43
N LEU A 401 4.31 11.93 -1.28
CA LEU A 401 5.22 13.01 -0.91
C LEU A 401 6.59 12.52 -0.45
N LYS A 402 6.83 11.20 -0.41
CA LYS A 402 8.06 10.56 0.06
C LYS A 402 8.46 10.99 1.49
N LEU A 403 7.47 11.20 2.36
CA LEU A 403 7.65 11.60 3.76
C LEU A 403 7.79 10.42 4.73
N VAL A 404 8.02 9.21 4.21
CA VAL A 404 8.08 7.92 4.93
C VAL A 404 9.53 7.42 4.97
N PRO A 405 10.01 6.76 6.04
CA PRO A 405 9.30 6.44 7.30
C PRO A 405 9.43 7.49 8.39
N ALA A 406 10.42 8.38 8.32
CA ALA A 406 10.53 9.48 9.26
C ALA A 406 11.12 10.71 8.57
N THR A 407 10.45 11.85 8.71
CA THR A 407 10.86 13.08 8.05
C THR A 407 10.83 14.26 9.01
N VAL A 408 11.84 15.13 8.88
CA VAL A 408 11.87 16.42 9.58
C VAL A 408 11.40 17.50 8.61
N LEU A 409 10.29 18.17 8.90
CA LEU A 409 9.81 19.32 8.17
C LEU A 409 10.24 20.59 8.90
N ASN A 410 10.64 21.63 8.19
CA ASN A 410 10.99 22.91 8.77
C ASN A 410 9.80 23.86 8.62
N PHE A 411 9.35 24.43 9.73
CA PHE A 411 8.28 25.40 9.76
C PHE A 411 8.78 26.78 9.31
N ALA A 412 8.02 27.45 8.46
CA ALA A 412 8.25 28.84 8.07
C ALA A 412 6.91 29.56 7.87
N TRP A 413 6.80 30.79 8.34
CA TRP A 413 5.63 31.62 8.06
C TRP A 413 5.55 32.00 6.58
N HIS A 414 4.33 32.17 6.04
CA HIS A 414 4.17 32.72 4.70
C HIS A 414 4.72 34.15 4.63
N SER A 415 5.26 34.51 3.46
CA SER A 415 5.88 35.83 3.22
C SER A 415 4.95 37.01 3.55
N ASN A 416 3.63 36.82 3.46
CA ASN A 416 2.64 37.86 3.69
C ASN A 416 2.44 38.19 5.17
N VAL A 417 2.83 37.29 6.07
CA VAL A 417 2.55 37.37 7.52
C VAL A 417 3.83 37.53 8.33
N ILE A 418 4.97 37.24 7.72
CA ILE A 418 6.29 37.36 8.35
C ILE A 418 6.56 38.77 8.89
N GLU A 419 6.03 39.80 8.22
CA GLU A 419 6.18 41.20 8.63
C GLU A 419 5.30 41.54 9.85
N GLU A 420 4.07 41.02 9.91
CA GLU A 420 3.15 41.22 11.04
C GLU A 420 3.62 40.50 12.31
N ILE A 421 4.21 39.31 12.15
CA ILE A 421 4.75 38.52 13.26
C ILE A 421 6.04 39.14 13.78
N ASN A 422 6.93 39.61 12.91
CA ASN A 422 8.16 40.30 13.32
C ASN A 422 7.87 41.59 14.11
N ASN A 423 6.71 42.22 13.89
CA ASN A 423 6.25 43.39 14.61
C ASN A 423 5.47 43.07 15.90
N SER A 424 5.15 41.80 16.15
CA SER A 424 4.40 41.37 17.33
C SER A 424 5.32 41.08 18.53
N PRO A 425 4.89 41.39 19.76
CA PRO A 425 5.70 41.16 20.96
C PRO A 425 5.96 39.67 21.28
N ASN A 426 5.15 38.76 20.71
CA ASN A 426 5.29 37.30 20.84
C ASN A 426 5.98 36.65 19.62
N LYS A 427 6.88 37.36 18.93
CA LYS A 427 7.57 36.87 17.71
C LYS A 427 8.28 35.52 17.84
N ASP A 428 8.65 35.14 19.07
CA ASP A 428 9.45 33.95 19.38
C ASP A 428 8.61 32.79 19.95
N VAL A 429 7.28 32.96 20.09
CA VAL A 429 6.37 31.92 20.58
C VAL A 429 5.55 31.37 19.43
N TYR A 430 5.81 30.10 19.07
CA TYR A 430 5.15 29.43 17.95
C TYR A 430 4.07 28.45 18.42
N LEU A 431 4.39 27.64 19.43
CA LEU A 431 3.51 26.60 19.97
C LEU A 431 2.67 27.12 21.13
N LYS A 432 1.46 26.56 21.29
CA LYS A 432 0.61 26.84 22.45
C LYS A 432 1.33 26.49 23.76
N PRO A 433 1.11 27.27 24.84
CA PRO A 433 1.74 27.01 26.14
C PRO A 433 1.36 25.63 26.70
N GLU A 434 0.13 25.15 26.46
CA GLU A 434 -0.31 23.80 26.85
C GLU A 434 0.51 22.69 26.20
N VAL A 435 0.90 22.89 24.93
CA VAL A 435 1.72 21.96 24.15
C VAL A 435 3.18 22.04 24.61
N MET A 436 3.66 23.23 24.98
CA MET A 436 4.98 23.42 25.57
C MET A 436 5.13 22.77 26.96
N VAL A 437 4.05 22.57 27.71
CA VAL A 437 4.08 21.83 28.99
C VAL A 437 4.35 20.33 28.76
N LEU A 438 4.05 19.80 27.57
CA LEU A 438 4.36 18.42 27.18
C LEU A 438 5.84 18.22 26.75
N VAL A 439 6.68 19.25 26.90
CA VAL A 439 8.13 19.10 26.78
C VAL A 439 8.58 18.09 27.83
N ARG A 440 8.89 16.87 27.38
CA ARG A 440 9.47 15.86 28.26
C ARG A 440 10.87 16.31 28.62
N GLU A 441 11.10 16.69 29.86
CA GLU A 441 12.41 16.53 30.47
C GLU A 441 12.62 15.01 30.66
N MET A 442 13.48 14.41 29.83
CA MET A 442 13.99 13.07 30.06
C MET A 442 15.35 13.15 30.73
#